data_AF-A0A8S2R8N5-F1
#
_entry.id   AF-A0A8S2R8N5-F1
#
_cell.length_a   1.000
_cell.length_b   1.000
_cell.length_c   1.000
_cell.angle_alpha   90.00
_cell.angle_beta   90.00
_cell.angle_gamma   90.00
#
_symmetry.space_group_name_H-M   'P 1'
#
loop_
_entity.id
_entity.type
_entity.pdbx_description
1 polymer ?
#
loop_
_entity_poly.entity_id
_entity_poly.type
_entity_poly.pdbx_seq_one_letter_code
_entity_poly.pdbx_strand_id
1 'polypeptide(L)'
;KINDDHNHPSEKETIEVRDFRENIKQRAINETTPIPRIYDEECAKAKLSDTTTVILPSGREMNSAINKARRASTPTIPTTQLFDIPEPFTKTLHDDDFLIVDKMITRRQRILLFASREQLKMLLGADTILMDGTFSTCPTQVDQNGRFRPT
;
A
#
# COMPACT_ATOMS: atom_id res chain seq x y z
N LYS A 1 38.36 45.42 -7.56
CA LYS A 1 37.91 44.49 -6.49
C LYS A 1 36.40 44.48 -6.53
N ILE A 2 35.79 43.45 -7.10
CA ILE A 2 34.35 43.25 -7.09
C ILE A 2 34.12 42.19 -6.01
N ASN A 3 33.69 42.64 -4.82
CA ASN A 3 33.11 41.75 -3.82
C ASN A 3 31.64 41.62 -4.20
N ASP A 4 31.31 40.59 -4.96
CA ASP A 4 29.93 40.17 -5.16
C ASP A 4 29.68 39.02 -4.19
N ASP A 5 29.34 39.39 -2.96
CA ASP A 5 29.02 38.44 -1.90
C ASP A 5 27.59 37.94 -2.16
N HIS A 6 27.50 36.89 -2.97
CA HIS A 6 26.23 36.29 -3.35
C HIS A 6 25.66 35.51 -2.15
N ASN A 7 24.80 36.17 -1.37
CA ASN A 7 24.06 35.55 -0.26
C ASN A 7 22.84 34.74 -0.75
N HIS A 8 22.88 34.22 -1.98
CA HIS A 8 21.83 33.39 -2.56
C HIS A 8 22.48 32.21 -3.29
N PRO A 9 21.84 31.02 -3.26
CA PRO A 9 22.32 29.89 -4.03
C PRO A 9 22.42 30.22 -5.50
N SER A 10 23.43 29.68 -6.17
CA SER A 10 23.56 29.79 -7.61
C SER A 10 22.33 29.21 -8.31
N GLU A 11 21.97 29.75 -9.47
CA GLU A 11 20.82 29.28 -10.26
C GLU A 11 20.89 27.76 -10.52
N LYS A 12 22.11 27.22 -10.69
CA LYS A 12 22.37 25.80 -10.85
C LYS A 12 21.97 24.97 -9.61
N GLU A 13 22.32 25.43 -8.40
CA GLU A 13 21.95 24.74 -7.16
C GLU A 13 20.42 24.75 -6.94
N THR A 14 19.74 25.83 -7.36
CA THR A 14 18.27 25.88 -7.26
C THR A 14 17.58 24.87 -8.20
N ILE A 15 18.15 24.63 -9.38
CA ILE A 15 17.65 23.63 -10.33
C ILE A 15 17.87 22.22 -9.79
N GLU A 16 19.05 21.92 -9.24
CA GLU A 16 19.35 20.61 -8.64
C GLU A 16 18.39 20.25 -7.48
N VAL A 17 18.10 21.21 -6.60
CA VAL A 17 17.13 21.01 -5.50
C VAL A 17 15.72 20.82 -6.03
N ARG A 18 15.33 21.53 -7.09
CA ARG A 18 14.01 21.37 -7.72
C ARG A 18 13.86 19.98 -8.33
N ASP A 19 14.85 19.53 -9.09
CA ASP A 19 14.82 18.23 -9.76
C ASP A 19 14.82 17.08 -8.75
N PHE A 20 15.58 17.21 -7.65
CA PHE A 20 15.55 16.27 -6.52
C PHE A 20 14.14 16.15 -5.90
N ARG A 21 13.47 17.28 -5.65
CA ARG A 21 12.10 17.28 -5.09
C ARG A 21 11.10 16.62 -6.02
N GLU A 22 11.21 16.90 -7.32
CA GLU A 22 10.30 16.32 -8.32
C GLU A 22 10.51 14.81 -8.43
N ASN A 23 11.76 14.33 -8.45
CA ASN A 23 12.06 12.89 -8.47
C ASN A 23 11.44 12.14 -7.30
N ILE A 24 11.60 12.66 -6.07
CA ILE A 24 11.03 12.01 -4.88
C ILE A 24 9.51 12.02 -4.93
N LYS A 25 8.91 13.12 -5.39
CA LYS A 25 7.46 13.24 -5.54
C LYS A 25 6.93 12.23 -6.56
N GLN A 26 7.59 12.07 -7.70
CA GLN A 26 7.22 11.09 -8.72
C GLN A 26 7.34 9.66 -8.18
N ARG A 27 8.46 9.32 -7.55
CA ARG A 27 8.65 8.00 -6.92
C ARG A 27 7.60 7.72 -5.85
N ALA A 28 7.27 8.70 -5.01
CA ALA A 28 6.26 8.52 -3.97
C ALA A 28 4.83 8.37 -4.50
N ILE A 29 4.52 8.88 -5.70
CA ILE A 29 3.22 8.69 -6.35
C ILE A 29 3.15 7.31 -7.02
N ASN A 30 4.24 6.88 -7.66
CA ASN A 30 4.27 5.70 -8.52
C ASN A 30 4.70 4.41 -7.79
N GLU A 31 5.36 4.50 -6.64
CA GLU A 31 5.86 3.38 -5.86
C GLU A 31 5.13 3.23 -4.52
N THR A 32 5.09 1.99 -4.01
CA THR A 32 4.60 1.67 -2.65
C THR A 32 5.68 1.79 -1.57
N THR A 33 6.92 2.07 -1.97
CA THR A 33 8.07 2.23 -1.08
C THR A 33 7.79 3.32 -0.02
N PRO A 34 8.16 3.10 1.27
CA PRO A 34 8.03 4.14 2.29
C PRO A 34 8.80 5.41 1.92
N ILE A 35 8.18 6.59 2.06
CA ILE A 35 8.79 7.88 1.70
C ILE A 35 10.16 8.11 2.38
N PRO A 36 10.37 7.77 3.67
CA PRO A 36 11.70 7.91 4.27
C PRO A 36 12.78 7.13 3.52
N ARG A 37 12.43 5.92 3.07
CA ARG A 37 13.34 5.08 2.29
C ARG A 37 13.60 5.65 0.89
N ILE A 38 12.58 6.20 0.24
CA ILE A 38 12.75 6.92 -1.03
C ILE A 38 13.71 8.10 -0.85
N TYR A 39 13.58 8.86 0.25
CA TYR A 39 14.48 9.97 0.57
C TYR A 39 15.92 9.52 0.73
N ASP A 40 16.17 8.51 1.56
CA ASP A 40 17.52 7.99 1.80
C ASP A 40 18.17 7.48 0.51
N GLU A 41 17.41 6.77 -0.33
CA GLU A 41 17.86 6.27 -1.62
C GLU A 41 18.18 7.41 -2.62
N GLU A 42 17.34 8.44 -2.69
CA GLU A 42 17.59 9.59 -3.57
C GLU A 42 18.74 10.45 -3.05
N CYS A 43 18.90 10.62 -1.73
CA CYS A 43 20.09 11.25 -1.14
C CYS A 43 21.37 10.48 -1.46
N ALA A 44 21.34 9.14 -1.44
CA ALA A 44 22.50 8.32 -1.78
C ALA A 44 22.84 8.36 -3.29
N LYS A 45 21.84 8.50 -4.16
CA LYS A 45 22.03 8.62 -5.62
C LYS A 45 22.47 10.01 -6.04
N ALA A 46 21.96 11.04 -5.37
CA ALA A 46 22.25 12.41 -5.69
C ALA A 46 23.69 12.70 -5.25
N LYS A 47 24.62 12.72 -6.20
CA LYS A 47 25.99 13.22 -6.00
C LYS A 47 25.96 14.75 -5.85
N LEU A 48 25.26 15.22 -4.83
CA LEU A 48 25.07 16.64 -4.57
C LEU A 48 26.39 17.25 -4.11
N SER A 49 26.63 18.49 -4.50
CA SER A 49 27.77 19.24 -4.00
C SER A 49 27.58 19.56 -2.51
N ASP A 50 28.67 19.79 -1.78
CA ASP A 50 28.62 20.14 -0.36
C ASP A 50 27.77 21.40 -0.09
N THR A 51 27.73 22.34 -1.05
CA THR A 51 26.91 23.56 -0.95
C THR A 51 25.42 23.28 -1.19
N THR A 52 25.07 22.42 -2.14
CA THR A 52 23.67 22.01 -2.40
C THR A 52 23.05 21.25 -1.22
N THR A 53 23.88 20.54 -0.45
CA THR A 53 23.43 19.76 0.73
C THR A 53 22.90 20.65 1.85
N VAL A 54 23.42 21.88 1.99
CA VAL A 54 22.96 22.84 3.02
C VAL A 54 21.57 23.40 2.70
N ILE A 55 21.18 23.39 1.43
CA ILE A 55 19.93 24.01 0.93
C ILE A 55 18.81 22.96 0.76
N LEU A 56 19.15 21.67 0.84
CA LEU A 56 18.17 20.59 0.75
C LEU A 56 17.13 20.71 1.87
N PRO A 57 15.83 20.60 1.55
CA PRO A 57 14.81 20.48 2.59
C PRO A 57 15.07 19.23 3.42
N SER A 58 14.84 19.34 4.72
CA SER A 58 14.89 18.19 5.61
C SER A 58 13.82 17.17 5.18
N GLY A 59 14.10 15.87 5.41
CA GLY A 59 13.13 14.81 5.14
C GLY A 59 11.75 15.08 5.78
N ARG A 60 11.72 15.73 6.96
CA ARG A 60 10.49 16.12 7.66
C ARG A 60 9.67 17.17 6.90
N GLU A 61 10.30 18.20 6.36
CA GLU A 61 9.62 19.26 5.59
C GLU A 61 9.04 18.68 4.30
N MET A 62 9.81 17.82 3.65
CA MET A 62 9.42 17.20 2.40
C MET A 62 8.29 16.17 2.59
N ASN A 63 8.30 15.44 3.71
CA ASN A 63 7.32 14.41 4.03
C ASN A 63 5.87 14.92 3.97
N SER A 64 5.57 16.15 4.40
CA SER A 64 4.18 16.63 4.43
C SER A 64 3.58 16.78 3.03
N ALA A 65 4.33 17.41 2.11
CA ALA A 65 3.92 17.65 0.73
C ALA A 65 3.88 16.35 -0.07
N ILE A 66 4.87 15.47 0.12
CA ILE A 66 4.93 14.18 -0.56
C ILE A 66 3.82 13.25 -0.06
N ASN A 67 3.57 13.18 1.25
CA ASN A 67 2.45 12.39 1.79
C ASN A 67 1.10 12.93 1.31
N LYS A 68 0.95 14.25 1.12
CA LYS A 68 -0.27 14.82 0.55
C LYS A 68 -0.43 14.41 -0.92
N ALA A 69 0.63 14.50 -1.72
CA ALA A 69 0.61 14.08 -3.12
C ALA A 69 0.28 12.58 -3.27
N ARG A 70 0.96 11.72 -2.51
CA ARG A 70 0.68 10.27 -2.49
C ARG A 70 -0.74 9.95 -2.04
N ARG A 71 -1.27 10.65 -1.04
CA ARG A 71 -2.67 10.45 -0.60
C ARG A 71 -3.68 10.89 -1.66
N ALA A 72 -3.37 11.91 -2.45
CA ALA A 72 -4.24 12.34 -3.55
C ALA A 72 -4.28 11.32 -4.70
N SER A 73 -3.21 10.54 -4.91
CA SER A 73 -3.18 9.47 -5.91
C SER A 73 -3.63 8.10 -5.38
N THR A 74 -3.68 7.92 -4.05
CA THR A 74 -4.11 6.65 -3.45
C THR A 74 -5.63 6.59 -3.44
N PRO A 75 -6.25 5.51 -3.97
CA PRO A 75 -7.69 5.33 -3.87
C PRO A 75 -8.15 5.36 -2.41
N THR A 76 -9.23 6.08 -2.13
CA THR A 76 -9.85 6.05 -0.81
C THR A 76 -10.29 4.62 -0.50
N ILE A 77 -10.04 4.17 0.74
CA ILE A 77 -10.53 2.88 1.21
C ILE A 77 -12.06 2.84 1.03
N PRO A 78 -12.62 1.81 0.38
CA PRO A 78 -14.05 1.69 0.20
C PRO A 78 -14.79 1.72 1.54
N THR A 79 -15.79 2.57 1.67
CA THR A 79 -16.62 2.68 2.88
C THR A 79 -17.87 1.81 2.80
N THR A 80 -18.09 1.14 1.66
CA THR A 80 -19.28 0.33 1.39
C THR A 80 -18.88 -1.03 0.86
N GLN A 81 -19.71 -2.04 1.13
CA GLN A 81 -19.57 -3.40 0.59
C GLN A 81 -20.45 -3.62 -0.66
N LEU A 82 -21.09 -2.55 -1.15
CA LEU A 82 -21.90 -2.55 -2.36
C LEU A 82 -21.01 -2.25 -3.55
N PHE A 83 -20.42 -3.30 -4.13
CA PHE A 83 -19.64 -3.22 -5.35
C PHE A 83 -19.83 -4.48 -6.17
N ASP A 84 -19.84 -4.36 -7.50
CA ASP A 84 -19.85 -5.53 -8.37
C ASP A 84 -18.45 -6.12 -8.43
N ILE A 85 -18.35 -7.45 -8.46
CA ILE A 85 -17.09 -8.16 -8.65
C ILE A 85 -16.95 -8.45 -10.15
N PRO A 86 -15.94 -7.87 -10.83
CA PRO A 86 -15.72 -8.14 -12.24
C PRO A 86 -15.48 -9.62 -12.54
N GLU A 87 -15.97 -10.11 -13.68
CA GLU A 87 -15.84 -11.51 -14.12
C GLU A 87 -14.39 -12.06 -14.05
N PRO A 88 -13.33 -11.29 -14.39
CA PRO A 88 -11.96 -11.80 -14.27
C PRO A 88 -11.55 -12.20 -12.85
N PHE A 89 -12.26 -11.71 -11.83
CA PHE A 89 -12.01 -12.05 -10.42
C PHE A 89 -12.96 -13.12 -9.88
N THR A 90 -13.94 -13.58 -10.67
CA THR A 90 -14.85 -14.66 -10.28
C THR A 90 -14.35 -16.03 -10.70
N LYS A 91 -13.29 -16.08 -11.52
CA LYS A 91 -12.75 -17.30 -12.12
C LYS A 91 -11.26 -17.49 -11.81
N THR A 92 -10.79 -18.73 -11.98
CA THR A 92 -9.36 -19.06 -11.91
C THR A 92 -8.65 -18.69 -13.21
N LEU A 93 -7.32 -18.82 -13.25
CA LEU A 93 -6.52 -18.66 -14.48
C LEU A 93 -6.87 -19.68 -15.57
N HIS A 94 -7.57 -20.76 -15.21
CA HIS A 94 -8.02 -21.81 -16.13
C HIS A 94 -9.50 -21.66 -16.51
N ASP A 95 -10.12 -20.50 -16.21
CA ASP A 95 -11.53 -20.18 -16.50
C ASP A 95 -12.55 -21.00 -15.68
N ASP A 96 -12.11 -21.74 -14.65
CA ASP A 96 -12.99 -22.42 -13.70
C ASP A 96 -13.59 -21.46 -12.67
N ASP A 97 -14.79 -21.77 -12.16
CA ASP A 97 -15.43 -20.99 -11.10
C ASP A 97 -14.56 -20.93 -9.83
N PHE A 98 -14.36 -19.71 -9.32
CA PHE A 98 -13.57 -19.45 -8.12
C PHE A 98 -14.35 -18.69 -7.05
N LEU A 99 -15.19 -17.73 -7.42
CA LEU A 99 -16.15 -17.11 -6.51
C LEU A 99 -17.40 -17.99 -6.39
N ILE A 100 -17.46 -18.80 -5.33
CA ILE A 100 -18.53 -19.79 -5.14
C ILE A 100 -19.71 -19.22 -4.34
N VAL A 101 -19.44 -18.29 -3.42
CA VAL A 101 -20.49 -17.60 -2.66
C VAL A 101 -20.31 -16.11 -2.76
N ASP A 102 -21.38 -15.44 -3.16
CA ASP A 102 -21.54 -14.00 -3.03
C ASP A 102 -22.92 -13.72 -2.44
N LYS A 103 -22.96 -13.39 -1.14
CA LYS A 103 -24.22 -13.22 -0.43
C LYS A 103 -24.20 -11.97 0.44
N MET A 104 -25.12 -11.07 0.16
CA MET A 104 -25.45 -9.99 1.09
C MET A 104 -26.33 -10.51 2.24
N ILE A 105 -25.80 -10.44 3.45
CA ILE A 105 -26.50 -10.76 4.70
C ILE A 105 -27.27 -9.53 5.20
N THR A 106 -26.62 -8.36 5.17
CA THR A 106 -27.25 -7.06 5.45
C THR A 106 -26.68 -5.99 4.50
N ARG A 107 -27.22 -4.76 4.52
CA ARG A 107 -26.67 -3.64 3.72
C ARG A 107 -25.19 -3.33 4.01
N ARG A 108 -24.63 -3.84 5.12
CA ARG A 108 -23.23 -3.63 5.53
C ARG A 108 -22.46 -4.93 5.75
N GLN A 109 -23.04 -6.09 5.41
CA GLN A 109 -22.42 -7.39 5.62
C GLN A 109 -22.61 -8.25 4.38
N ARG A 110 -21.51 -8.50 3.68
CA ARG A 110 -21.39 -9.39 2.54
C ARG A 110 -20.48 -10.55 2.90
N ILE A 111 -20.88 -11.77 2.54
CA ILE A 111 -20.05 -12.95 2.60
C ILE A 111 -19.59 -13.25 1.18
N LEU A 112 -18.28 -13.33 1.01
CA LEU A 112 -17.62 -13.79 -0.21
C LEU A 112 -16.86 -15.07 0.10
N LEU A 113 -17.06 -16.12 -0.69
CA LEU A 113 -16.28 -17.35 -0.63
C LEU A 113 -15.54 -17.55 -1.94
N PHE A 114 -14.21 -17.47 -1.86
CA PHE A 114 -13.32 -17.80 -2.96
C PHE A 114 -12.68 -19.14 -2.70
N ALA A 115 -12.98 -20.13 -3.54
CA ALA A 115 -12.37 -21.45 -3.49
C ALA A 115 -12.51 -22.14 -4.84
N SER A 116 -11.56 -22.99 -5.19
CA SER A 116 -11.72 -23.97 -6.26
C SER A 116 -12.42 -25.23 -5.73
N ARG A 117 -12.95 -26.04 -6.65
CA ARG A 117 -13.58 -27.31 -6.28
C ARG A 117 -12.60 -28.28 -5.61
N GLU A 118 -11.34 -28.25 -6.02
CA GLU A 118 -10.25 -29.05 -5.48
C GLU A 118 -9.95 -28.64 -4.04
N GLN A 119 -9.89 -27.35 -3.76
CA GLN A 119 -9.73 -26.81 -2.41
C GLN A 119 -10.89 -27.21 -1.51
N LEU A 120 -12.13 -27.15 -2.00
CA LEU A 120 -13.30 -27.59 -1.22
C LEU A 120 -13.28 -29.10 -0.93
N LYS A 121 -12.88 -29.93 -1.90
CA LYS A 121 -12.72 -31.38 -1.68
C LYS A 121 -11.63 -31.67 -0.65
N MET A 122 -10.50 -30.97 -0.73
CA MET A 122 -9.42 -31.09 0.23
C MET A 122 -9.87 -30.68 1.63
N LEU A 123 -10.61 -29.58 1.74
CA LEU A 123 -11.18 -29.11 3.00
C LEU A 123 -12.20 -30.11 3.58
N LEU A 124 -13.05 -30.69 2.72
CA LEU A 124 -14.05 -31.68 3.12
C LEU A 124 -13.41 -32.97 3.66
N GLY A 125 -12.27 -33.38 3.09
CA GLY A 125 -11.54 -34.57 3.51
C GLY A 125 -10.54 -34.33 4.66
N ALA A 126 -10.43 -33.11 5.18
CA ALA A 126 -9.48 -32.79 6.22
C ALA A 126 -10.05 -33.11 7.62
N ASP A 127 -9.34 -33.96 8.37
CA ASP A 127 -9.68 -34.26 9.77
C ASP A 127 -9.38 -33.10 10.73
N THR A 128 -8.49 -32.19 10.33
CA THR A 128 -8.09 -31.03 11.13
C THR A 128 -7.82 -29.84 10.22
N ILE A 129 -8.42 -28.70 10.57
CA ILE A 129 -8.21 -27.43 9.89
C ILE A 129 -7.45 -26.51 10.85
N LEU A 130 -6.26 -26.08 10.45
CA LEU A 130 -5.49 -25.07 11.14
C LEU A 130 -5.66 -23.74 10.39
N MET A 131 -6.35 -22.79 11.01
CA MET A 131 -6.54 -21.45 10.47
C MET A 131 -5.81 -20.45 11.34
N ASP A 132 -4.85 -19.73 10.77
CA ASP A 132 -4.32 -18.50 11.35
C ASP A 132 -5.14 -17.35 10.77
N GLY A 133 -6.08 -16.84 11.55
CA GLY A 133 -6.93 -15.73 11.15
C GLY A 133 -6.53 -14.46 11.88
N THR A 134 -6.44 -13.35 11.16
CA THR A 134 -6.50 -12.02 11.78
C THR A 134 -7.97 -11.72 12.12
N PHE A 135 -8.50 -12.38 13.15
CA PHE A 135 -9.85 -12.12 13.65
C PHE A 135 -9.84 -10.82 14.46
N SER A 136 -10.65 -9.83 14.07
CA SER A 136 -10.94 -8.69 14.96
C SER A 136 -11.78 -9.13 16.16
N THR A 137 -12.57 -10.20 16.00
CA THR A 137 -13.33 -10.87 17.06
C THR A 137 -13.44 -12.38 16.77
N CYS A 138 -13.22 -13.22 17.77
CA CYS A 138 -13.40 -14.67 17.65
C CYS A 138 -14.89 -15.04 17.81
N PRO A 139 -15.49 -15.81 16.88
CA PRO A 139 -16.81 -16.41 17.09
C PRO A 139 -16.79 -17.33 18.33
N THR A 140 -17.89 -17.43 19.08
CA THR A 140 -17.96 -18.30 20.27
C THR A 140 -17.68 -19.78 19.98
N GLN A 141 -17.85 -20.19 18.72
CA GLN A 141 -17.63 -21.55 18.23
C GLN A 141 -16.14 -21.86 17.96
N VAL A 142 -15.28 -20.84 17.95
CA VAL A 142 -13.85 -20.97 17.64
C VAL A 142 -13.05 -20.39 18.80
N ASP A 143 -12.14 -21.17 19.38
CA ASP A 143 -11.27 -20.65 20.41
C ASP A 143 -10.22 -19.67 19.85
N GLN A 144 -9.56 -18.93 20.74
CA GLN A 144 -8.50 -17.97 20.39
C GLN A 144 -7.29 -18.60 19.66
N ASN A 145 -7.24 -19.94 19.55
CA ASN A 145 -6.20 -20.69 18.83
C ASN A 145 -6.74 -21.30 17.52
N GLY A 146 -7.91 -20.85 17.05
CA GLY A 146 -8.50 -21.29 15.78
C GLY A 146 -9.14 -22.68 15.83
N ARG A 147 -9.32 -23.29 17.01
CA ARG A 147 -9.94 -24.61 17.13
C ARG A 147 -11.46 -24.49 17.22
N PHE A 148 -12.16 -25.28 16.41
CA PHE A 148 -13.60 -25.44 16.52
C PHE A 148 -13.94 -26.18 17.82
N ARG A 149 -14.85 -25.60 18.62
CA ARG A 149 -15.42 -26.29 19.78
C ARG A 149 -16.52 -27.24 19.30
N PRO A 150 -16.41 -28.56 19.53
CA PRO A 150 -17.54 -29.45 19.28
C PRO A 150 -18.70 -29.08 20.21
N THR A 151 -19.91 -29.05 19.66
CA THR A 151 -21.18 -28.95 20.41
C THR A 151 -21.53 -30.25 21.10
#